data_AF-A0A1V5SK88-F1
#
_entry.id   AF-A0A1V5SK88-F1
#
_cell.length_a   1.000
_cell.length_b   1.000
_cell.length_c   1.000
_cell.angle_alpha   90.00
_cell.angle_beta   90.00
_cell.angle_gamma   90.00
#
_symmetry.space_group_name_H-M   'P 1'
#
loop_
_entity.id
_entity.type
_entity.pdbx_description
1 polymer ?
#
loop_
_entity_poly.entity_id
_entity_poly.type
_entity_poly.pdbx_seq_one_letter_code
_entity_poly.pdbx_strand_id
1 'polypeptide(L)' 'MGYKTKVQLIKRKAGNDQFYINFPGTLADALGMEKGEEVEWSLAEGGVLILDRPNKKKIPVPRKIVLPEKD' A
#
# COMPACT_ATOMS: atom_id res chain seq x y z
N MET A 1 8.58 2.10 -13.31
CA MET A 1 9.45 1.64 -12.20
C MET A 1 8.58 1.48 -10.96
N GLY A 2 8.61 0.32 -10.29
CA GLY A 2 7.76 0.04 -9.11
C GLY A 2 8.59 -0.24 -7.85
N TYR A 3 7.99 -0.07 -6.68
CA TYR A 3 8.64 -0.27 -5.38
C TYR A 3 8.39 -1.70 -4.90
N LYS A 4 9.30 -2.63 -5.27
CA LYS A 4 9.16 -4.05 -4.90
C LYS A 4 9.41 -4.25 -3.41
N THR A 5 8.49 -4.93 -2.73
CA THR A 5 8.65 -5.43 -1.36
C THR A 5 8.39 -6.94 -1.32
N LYS A 6 8.73 -7.57 -0.20
CA LYS A 6 8.52 -9.02 0.00
C LYS A 6 7.41 -9.24 0.99
N VAL A 7 6.59 -10.25 0.72
CA VAL A 7 5.67 -10.84 1.70
C VAL A 7 6.49 -11.65 2.69
N GLN A 8 6.24 -11.43 3.97
CA GLN A 8 6.80 -12.18 5.08
C GLN A 8 5.66 -12.89 5.81
N LEU A 9 5.95 -14.07 6.35
CA LEU A 9 5.02 -14.83 7.17
C LEU A 9 5.56 -14.92 8.59
N ILE A 10 4.84 -14.31 9.53
CA ILE A 10 5.13 -14.38 10.95
C ILE A 10 4.30 -15.52 11.53
N LYS A 11 4.96 -16.65 11.78
CA LYS A 11 4.35 -17.83 12.41
C LYS A 11 4.04 -17.56 13.88
N ARG A 12 2.80 -17.80 14.31
CA ARG A 12 2.41 -17.65 15.72
C ARG A 12 2.11 -19.00 16.35
N LYS A 13 2.49 -19.17 17.62
CA LYS A 13 2.34 -20.45 18.35
C LYS A 13 0.90 -20.96 18.45
N ALA A 14 -0.09 -20.05 18.44
CA ALA A 14 -1.50 -20.38 18.60
C ALA A 14 -2.31 -20.34 17.28
N GLY A 15 -1.64 -20.46 16.12
CA GLY A 15 -2.31 -20.68 14.83
C GLY A 15 -2.72 -19.43 14.03
N ASN A 16 -2.66 -18.24 14.64
CA ASN A 16 -2.92 -16.99 13.92
C ASN A 16 -1.66 -16.47 13.23
N ASP A 17 -1.27 -17.14 12.15
CA ASP A 17 -0.20 -16.69 11.28
C ASP A 17 -0.51 -15.31 10.69
N GLN A 18 0.50 -14.44 10.64
CA GLN A 18 0.34 -13.08 10.14
C GLN A 18 1.20 -12.89 8.91
N PHE A 19 0.56 -12.56 7.79
CA PHE A 19 1.27 -12.07 6.63
C PHE A 19 1.60 -10.59 6.82
N TYR A 20 2.82 -10.23 6.46
CA TYR A 20 3.33 -8.88 6.60
C TYR A 20 3.99 -8.44 5.29
N ILE A 21 3.70 -7.21 4.88
CA ILE A 21 4.38 -6.53 3.79
C ILE A 21 4.86 -5.18 4.29
N ASN A 22 6.09 -4.82 3.96
CA ASN A 22 6.56 -3.46 4.16
C ASN A 22 5.82 -2.53 3.20
N PHE A 23 5.35 -1.39 3.71
CA PHE A 23 4.94 -0.28 2.86
C PHE A 23 6.20 0.53 2.48
N PRO A 24 6.49 0.78 1.19
CA PRO A 24 7.67 1.53 0.79
C PRO A 24 7.67 2.95 1.37
N GLY A 25 8.74 3.34 2.08
CA GLY A 25 8.85 4.66 2.71
C GLY A 25 8.72 5.82 1.71
N THR A 26 9.30 5.68 0.52
CA THR A 26 9.18 6.66 -0.57
C THR A 26 7.73 6.91 -1.01
N LEU A 27 6.89 5.88 -1.01
CA LEU A 27 5.46 6.04 -1.27
C LEU A 27 4.76 6.67 -0.08
N ALA A 28 5.12 6.31 1.15
CA ALA A 28 4.52 6.88 2.35
C ALA A 28 4.75 8.40 2.42
N ASP A 29 5.98 8.84 2.14
CA ASP A 29 6.37 10.24 2.09
C ASP A 29 5.60 11.00 1.00
N ALA A 30 5.58 10.46 -0.22
CA ALA A 30 4.84 11.07 -1.34
C ALA A 30 3.33 11.15 -1.08
N LEU A 31 2.80 10.20 -0.32
CA LEU A 31 1.40 10.12 0.10
C LEU A 31 1.10 10.91 1.37
N GLY A 32 2.11 11.54 1.99
CA GLY A 32 1.98 12.23 3.27
C GLY A 32 1.34 11.35 4.35
N MET A 33 1.67 10.06 4.37
CA MET A 33 1.11 9.11 5.34
C MET A 33 1.63 9.42 6.75
N GLU A 34 0.78 9.21 7.74
CA GLU A 34 1.13 9.46 9.14
C GLU A 34 1.13 8.18 9.98
N LYS A 35 1.90 8.21 11.07
CA LYS A 35 1.90 7.11 12.05
C LYS A 35 0.48 6.94 12.60
N GLY A 36 -0.03 5.71 12.51
CA GLY A 36 -1.36 5.37 13.02
C GLY A 36 -2.50 5.71 12.06
N GLU A 37 -2.20 6.15 10.84
CA GLU A 37 -3.24 6.32 9.81
C GLU A 37 -3.92 4.98 9.52
N GLU A 38 -5.25 4.98 9.57
CA GLU A 38 -6.08 3.83 9.22
C GLU A 38 -6.17 3.69 7.70
N VAL A 39 -6.05 2.45 7.23
CA VAL A 39 -6.12 2.10 5.81
C VAL A 39 -6.93 0.82 5.65
N GLU A 40 -7.61 0.69 4.51
CA GLU A 40 -8.44 -0.46 4.17
C GLU A 40 -7.94 -1.12 2.89
N TRP A 41 -7.80 -2.44 2.92
CA TRP A 41 -7.43 -3.23 1.75
C TRP A 41 -8.66 -3.91 1.17
N SER A 42 -8.87 -3.78 -0.14
CA SER A 42 -9.89 -4.50 -0.89
C SER A 42 -9.31 -5.21 -2.11
N LEU A 43 -9.97 -6.29 -2.55
CA LEU A 43 -9.58 -7.06 -3.73
C LEU A 43 -10.38 -6.58 -4.94
N ALA A 44 -9.67 -6.22 -6.00
CA ALA A 44 -10.24 -5.93 -7.31
C ALA A 44 -10.03 -7.12 -8.27
N GLU A 45 -10.62 -7.02 -9.45
CA GLU A 45 -10.45 -8.01 -10.51
C GLU A 45 -8.97 -8.21 -10.88
N GLY A 46 -8.62 -9.44 -11.31
CA GLY A 46 -7.26 -9.77 -11.72
C GLY A 46 -6.25 -9.88 -10.56
N GLY A 47 -6.72 -9.96 -9.32
CA GLY A 47 -5.85 -10.10 -8.14
C GLY A 47 -5.19 -8.79 -7.71
N VAL A 48 -5.71 -7.65 -8.16
CA VAL A 48 -5.23 -6.33 -7.76
C VAL A 48 -5.69 -6.03 -6.34
N LEU A 49 -4.76 -5.60 -5.48
CA LEU A 49 -5.09 -5.07 -4.16
C LEU A 49 -5.23 -3.55 -4.24
N ILE A 50 -6.34 -3.03 -3.74
CA ILE A 50 -6.62 -1.60 -3.60
C ILE A 50 -6.43 -1.22 -2.13
N LEU A 51 -5.69 -0.14 -1.89
CA LEU A 51 -5.55 0.47 -0.58
C LEU A 51 -6.34 1.77 -0.53
N ASP A 52 -7.46 1.77 0.19
CA ASP A 52 -8.14 3.01 0.52
C ASP A 52 -7.62 3.60 1.84
N ARG A 53 -7.64 4.93 1.89
CA ARG A 53 -7.20 5.73 3.02
C ARG A 53 -8.35 6.69 3.33
N PRO A 54 -9.27 6.35 4.26
CA PRO A 54 -10.47 7.14 4.51
C PRO A 54 -10.14 8.53 5.06
N ASN A 55 -9.09 8.63 5.88
CA ASN A 55 -8.65 9.86 6.53
C ASN A 55 -7.40 10.48 5.88
N LYS A 56 -7.12 10.15 4.60
CA LYS A 56 -5.94 10.69 3.89
C LYS A 56 -5.95 12.22 3.89
N LYS A 57 -4.78 12.81 4.16
CA LYS A 57 -4.58 14.24 3.94
C LYS A 57 -4.86 14.57 2.48
N LYS A 58 -5.50 15.72 2.25
CA LYS A 58 -5.61 16.28 0.91
C LYS A 58 -4.22 16.71 0.46
N ILE A 59 -3.58 15.87 -0.34
CA ILE A 59 -2.33 16.24 -1.01
C ILE A 59 -2.72 17.07 -2.23
N PRO A 60 -2.03 18.20 -2.52
CA PRO A 60 -2.14 18.84 -3.82
C PRO A 60 -1.63 17.86 -4.86
N VAL A 61 -2.52 17.10 -5.49
CA VAL A 61 -2.13 16.15 -6.53
C VAL A 61 -1.60 16.96 -7.72
N PRO A 62 -0.35 16.77 -8.19
CA PRO A 62 -0.02 17.20 -9.54
C PRO A 62 -0.90 16.36 -10.47
N ARG A 63 -1.80 17.00 -11.21
CA ARG A 63 -2.67 16.34 -12.20
C ARG A 63 -1.84 15.33 -13.03
N LYS A 64 -2.29 14.08 -13.01
CA LYS A 64 -1.77 12.88 -13.71
C LYS A 64 -0.47 12.29 -13.15
N ILE A 65 -0.61 11.23 -12.37
CA ILE A 65 0.34 10.11 -12.42
C ILE A 65 0.08 9.44 -13.78
N VAL A 66 0.92 9.72 -14.78
CA VAL A 66 1.00 8.89 -15.98
C VAL A 66 1.64 7.59 -15.52
N LEU A 67 0.83 6.54 -15.33
CA LEU A 67 1.37 5.19 -15.25
C LEU A 67 2.10 4.95 -16.59
N PRO A 68 3.36 4.50 -16.60
CA PRO A 68 4.06 4.22 -17.85
C PRO A 68 3.22 3.20 -18.63
N GLU A 69 2.88 3.54 -19.87
CA GLU A 69 2.31 2.58 -20.80
C GLU A 69 3.26 1.38 -20.89
N LYS A 70 2.69 0.18 -20.82
CA LYS A 70 3.44 -1.03 -21.11
C LYS A 70 3.66 -1.05 -22.62
N ASP A 71 4.92 -0.95 -23.04
CA ASP A 71 5.36 -1.43 -24.35
C ASP A 71 5.17 -2.94 -24.47
#